data_AF-A0A452UTC4-F1
#
_entry.id   AF-A0A452UTC4-F1
#
_cell.length_a   1.000
_cell.length_b   1.000
_cell.length_c   1.000
_cell.angle_alpha   90.00
_cell.angle_beta   90.00
_cell.angle_gamma   90.00
#
_symmetry.space_group_name_H-M   'P 1'
#
loop_
_entity.id
_entity.type
_entity.pdbx_description
1 polymer ?
#
loop_
_entity_poly.entity_id
_entity_poly.type
_entity_poly.pdbx_seq_one_letter_code
_entity_poly.pdbx_strand_id
1 'polypeptide(L)' 'LPRSPAFLLPVLQISEKYGLPVEKITKLYKKSKKGILVNMDDNIIEHYSNEDTFILNMESMVEGFKITLMEI' A
#
# COMPACT_ATOMS: atom_id res chain seq x y z
N LEU A 1 -17.73 3.15 2.24
CA LEU A 1 -17.36 4.55 1.93
C LEU A 1 -16.34 4.52 0.80
N PRO A 2 -16.38 5.46 -0.16
CA PRO A 2 -15.31 5.58 -1.14
C PRO A 2 -13.99 5.90 -0.40
N ARG A 3 -12.87 5.36 -0.88
CA ARG A 3 -11.55 5.62 -0.30
C ARG A 3 -11.19 7.10 -0.44
N SER A 4 -10.46 7.65 0.53
CA SER A 4 -10.08 9.06 0.51
C SER A 4 -9.04 9.34 -0.58
N PRO A 5 -8.95 10.59 -1.08
CA PRO A 5 -7.93 10.96 -2.06
C PRO A 5 -6.50 10.65 -1.59
N ALA A 6 -6.24 10.73 -0.28
CA ALA A 6 -4.94 10.45 0.30
C ALA A 6 -4.52 8.99 0.10
N PHE A 7 -5.47 8.05 0.22
CA PHE A 7 -5.20 6.63 -0.05
C PHE A 7 -4.89 6.36 -1.52
N LEU A 8 -5.49 7.10 -2.44
CA LEU A 8 -5.32 6.85 -3.87
C LEU A 8 -3.92 7.18 -4.37
N LEU A 9 -3.25 8.20 -3.81
CA LEU A 9 -1.91 8.62 -4.23
C LEU A 9 -0.87 7.49 -4.21
N PRO A 10 -0.61 6.79 -3.08
CA PRO A 10 0.38 5.71 -3.05
C PRO A 10 -0.01 4.53 -3.94
N VAL A 11 -1.31 4.24 -4.06
CA VAL A 11 -1.79 3.15 -4.93
C VAL A 11 -1.55 3.48 -6.40
N LEU A 12 -1.79 4.73 -6.83
CA LEU A 12 -1.51 5.20 -8.18
C LEU A 12 -0.02 5.16 -8.48
N GLN A 13 0.83 5.62 -7.55
CA GLN A 13 2.29 5.57 -7.71
C GLN A 13 2.81 4.13 -7.86
N ILE A 14 2.28 3.19 -7.06
CA ILE A 14 2.63 1.77 -7.17
C ILE A 14 2.12 1.20 -8.49
N SER A 15 0.88 1.50 -8.88
CA SER A 15 0.29 1.11 -10.15
C SER A 15 1.16 1.56 -11.34
N GLU A 16 1.55 2.83 -11.37
CA GLU A 16 2.37 3.41 -12.43
C GLU A 16 3.77 2.79 -12.47
N LYS A 17 4.43 2.66 -11.32
CA LYS A 17 5.81 2.15 -11.24
C LYS A 17 5.92 0.66 -11.59
N TYR A 18 4.90 -0.14 -11.27
CA TYR A 18 4.93 -1.60 -11.41
C TYR A 18 3.96 -2.13 -12.47
N GLY A 19 3.24 -1.27 -13.19
CA GLY A 19 2.30 -1.66 -14.24
C GLY A 19 1.10 -2.46 -13.74
N LEU A 20 0.65 -2.21 -12.50
CA LEU A 20 -0.47 -2.93 -11.88
C LEU A 20 -1.77 -2.15 -12.08
N PRO A 21 -2.89 -2.77 -12.47
CA PRO A 21 -4.17 -2.09 -12.46
C PRO A 21 -4.55 -1.65 -11.04
N VAL A 22 -4.90 -0.38 -10.86
CA VAL A 22 -5.26 0.23 -9.56
C VAL A 22 -6.36 -0.58 -8.87
N GLU A 23 -7.38 -0.98 -9.64
CA GLU A 23 -8.52 -1.76 -9.18
C GLU A 23 -8.13 -3.18 -8.72
N LYS A 24 -6.96 -3.67 -9.11
CA LYS A 24 -6.43 -4.96 -8.65
C LYS A 24 -5.64 -4.82 -7.35
N ILE A 25 -5.30 -3.62 -6.88
CA ILE A 25 -4.65 -3.44 -5.57
C ILE A 25 -5.75 -3.42 -4.50
N THR A 26 -6.01 -4.60 -3.94
CA THR A 26 -7.12 -4.81 -3.00
C THR A 26 -6.75 -4.50 -1.55
N LYS A 27 -5.48 -4.73 -1.19
CA LYS A 27 -4.94 -4.52 0.16
C LYS A 27 -3.56 -3.87 0.10
N LEU A 28 -3.33 -2.87 0.95
CA LEU A 28 -2.05 -2.21 1.12
C LEU A 28 -1.65 -2.24 2.60
N TYR A 29 -0.46 -2.75 2.88
CA TYR A 29 0.09 -2.82 4.23
C TYR A 29 1.47 -2.18 4.29
N LYS A 30 1.86 -1.71 5.49
CA LYS A 30 3.23 -1.33 5.82
C LYS A 30 3.75 -2.23 6.92
N LYS A 31 4.96 -2.76 6.77
CA LYS A 31 5.65 -3.57 7.79
C LYS A 31 6.84 -2.77 8.33
N SER A 32 6.81 -2.47 9.63
CA SER A 32 7.91 -1.74 10.27
C SER A 32 9.13 -2.62 10.53
N LYS A 33 10.29 -2.01 10.83
CA LYS A 33 11.51 -2.75 11.24
C LYS A 33 11.30 -3.66 12.45
N LYS A 34 10.36 -3.31 13.34
CA LYS A 34 9.99 -4.12 14.51
C LYS A 34 9.07 -5.29 14.14
N GLY A 35 8.74 -5.46 12.86
CA GLY A 35 7.88 -6.52 12.36
C GLY A 35 6.38 -6.23 12.45
N ILE A 36 5.97 -5.03 12.88
CA ILE A 36 4.57 -4.66 13.01
C ILE A 36 3.97 -4.41 11.63
N LEU A 37 2.87 -5.11 11.32
CA LEU A 37 2.12 -4.95 10.08
C LEU A 37 0.92 -4.04 10.32
N VAL A 38 0.81 -2.97 9.53
CA VAL A 38 -0.25 -1.96 9.63
C VAL A 38 -1.03 -1.92 8.32
N ASN A 39 -2.36 -1.94 8.41
CA ASN A 39 -3.24 -1.70 7.26
C ASN A 39 -3.16 -0.22 6.87
N MET A 40 -2.77 0.08 5.64
CA MET A 40 -2.65 1.46 5.16
C MET A 40 -4.00 1.92 4.63
N ASP A 41 -4.99 2.11 5.51
CA ASP A 41 -6.27 2.72 5.15
C ASP A 41 -6.21 4.25 5.14
N ASP A 42 -7.33 4.90 4.85
CA ASP A 42 -7.44 6.37 4.73
C ASP A 42 -6.87 7.09 5.98
N ASN A 43 -7.26 6.64 7.17
CA ASN A 43 -6.83 7.26 8.44
C ASN A 43 -5.33 7.07 8.68
N ILE A 44 -4.81 5.87 8.37
CA ILE A 44 -3.37 5.61 8.53
C ILE A 44 -2.56 6.42 7.53
N ILE A 45 -2.99 6.50 6.27
CA ILE A 45 -2.25 7.24 5.23
C ILE A 45 -2.27 8.74 5.51
N GLU A 46 -3.39 9.29 5.97
CA GLU A 46 -3.51 10.73 6.29
C GLU A 46 -2.63 11.17 7.45
N HIS A 47 -2.42 10.31 8.45
CA HIS A 47 -1.74 10.69 9.69
C HIS A 47 -0.34 10.08 9.87
N TYR A 48 0.01 9.03 9.13
CA TYR A 48 1.22 8.23 9.38
C TYR A 48 1.98 7.80 8.10
N SER A 49 1.61 8.35 6.92
CA SER A 49 2.36 8.12 5.69
C SER A 49 3.61 9.00 5.63
N ASN A 50 4.76 8.38 5.39
CA ASN A 50 6.04 9.05 5.19
C ASN A 50 6.63 8.66 3.83
N GLU A 51 7.39 9.55 3.22
CA GLU A 51 8.19 9.25 2.02
C GLU A 51 9.49 8.55 2.42
N ASP A 52 9.42 7.22 2.60
CA ASP A 52 10.57 6.38 2.94
C ASP A 52 10.93 5.42 1.79
N THR A 53 12.16 4.92 1.81
CA THR A 53 12.53 3.78 0.95
C THR A 53 12.05 2.48 1.60
N PHE A 54 11.42 1.62 0.81
CA PHE A 54 10.86 0.35 1.25
C PHE A 54 11.13 -0.75 0.24
N ILE A 55 11.14 -1.99 0.71
CA ILE A 55 11.04 -3.17 -0.15
C ILE A 55 9.56 -3.46 -0.36
N LEU A 56 9.12 -3.50 -1.62
CA LEU A 56 7.75 -3.88 -1.96
C LEU A 56 7.65 -5.41 -2.08
N ASN A 57 6.74 -5.99 -1.32
CA ASN A 57 6.31 -7.38 -1.49
C ASN A 57 4.90 -7.43 -2.07
N MET A 58 4.69 -8.28 -3.07
CA MET A 58 3.41 -8.43 -3.77
C MET A 58 2.97 -9.89 -3.74
N GLU A 59 1.75 -10.11 -3.27
CA GLU A 59 1.13 -11.43 -3.21
C GLU A 59 -0.13 -11.43 -4.09
N SER A 60 -0.19 -12.36 -5.03
CA SER A 60 -1.39 -12.59 -5.84
C SER A 60 -2.47 -13.28 -5.00
N MET A 61 -3.70 -12.80 -5.10
CA MET A 61 -4.90 -13.29 -4.43
C MET A 61 -6.01 -13.49 -5.47
N VAL A 62 -7.05 -14.26 -5.11
CA VAL A 62 -8.20 -14.51 -5.98
C VAL A 62 -8.85 -13.20 -6.46
N GLU A 63 -8.88 -12.18 -5.60
CA GLU A 63 -9.54 -10.89 -5.87
C GLU A 63 -8.58 -9.80 -6.41
N GLY A 64 -7.27 -10.07 -6.50
CA GLY A 64 -6.28 -9.07 -6.95
C GLY A 64 -4.94 -9.25 -6.26
N PHE A 65 -4.29 -8.16 -5.87
CA PHE A 65 -2.98 -8.13 -5.24
C PHE A 65 -3.09 -7.59 -3.81
N LYS A 66 -2.37 -8.25 -2.90
CA LYS A 66 -2.00 -7.71 -1.59
C LYS A 66 -0.58 -7.18 -1.70
N ILE A 67 -0.40 -5.91 -1.36
CA ILE A 67 0.90 -5.24 -1.37
C ILE A 67 1.33 -4.96 0.06
N THR A 68 2.60 -5.23 0.36
CA THR A 68 3.23 -4.90 1.65
C THR A 68 4.50 -4.09 1.42
N LEU A 69 4.57 -2.89 1.97
CA LEU A 69 5.75 -2.02 1.97
C LEU A 69 6.57 -2.31 3.22
N MET A 70 7.77 -2.89 3.07
CA MET A 70 8.63 -3.27 4.19
C MET A 70 9.70 -2.20 4.41
N GLU A 71 9.75 -1.63 5.61
CA GLU A 71 10.82 -0.72 6.01
C GLU A 71 12.18 -1.45 6.04
N ILE A 72 13.23 -0.72 5.66
CA ILE A 72 14.64 -1.15 5.66
C ILE A 72 15.35 -0.45 6.80
#